data_AF-A0A8X6M365-F1
#
_entry.id   AF-A0A8X6M365-F1
#
_cell.length_a   1.000
_cell.length_b   1.000
_cell.length_c   1.000
_cell.angle_alpha   90.00
_cell.angle_beta   90.00
_cell.angle_gamma   90.00
#
_symmetry.space_group_name_H-M   'P 1'
#
loop_
_entity.id
_entity.type
_entity.pdbx_description
1 polymer ?
#
loop_
_entity_poly.entity_id
_entity_poly.type
_entity_poly.pdbx_seq_one_letter_code
_entity_poly.pdbx_strand_id
1 'polypeptide(L)'
;MARDKLLQIQRLQNTSIRGIAGIPRYIPVSVIHKELKIEPVASYISKVHQNFHSTIGTHSNPSIQQPSSFQASPLNLPPLSCESYIPSLGNQLSVTYFLLEGTGFGE
;
A
#
# COMPACT_ATOMS: atom_id res chain seq x y z
N MET A 1 -10.43 -5.12 -5.07
CA MET A 1 -9.08 -5.69 -5.30
C MET A 1 -8.00 -5.13 -4.38
N ALA A 2 -7.72 -3.82 -4.36
CA ALA A 2 -6.68 -3.27 -3.47
C ALA A 2 -7.04 -3.33 -1.96
N ARG A 3 -8.30 -3.05 -1.62
CA ARG A 3 -8.83 -3.16 -0.25
C ARG A 3 -8.71 -4.56 0.32
N ASP A 4 -8.97 -5.58 -0.51
CA ASP A 4 -8.94 -6.98 -0.10
C ASP A 4 -7.53 -7.43 0.30
N LYS A 5 -6.51 -6.96 -0.43
CA LYS A 5 -5.10 -7.20 -0.12
C LYS A 5 -4.68 -6.50 1.18
N LEU A 6 -5.11 -5.26 1.39
CA LEU A 6 -4.83 -4.53 2.63
C LEU A 6 -5.42 -5.25 3.86
N LEU A 7 -6.65 -5.75 3.73
CA LEU A 7 -7.31 -6.52 4.77
C LEU A 7 -6.56 -7.83 5.07
N GLN A 8 -6.06 -8.52 4.05
CA GLN A 8 -5.24 -9.73 4.24
C GLN A 8 -3.94 -9.42 4.99
N ILE A 9 -3.25 -8.33 4.65
CA ILE A 9 -2.03 -7.91 5.34
C ILE A 9 -2.33 -7.54 6.79
N GLN A 10 -3.44 -6.84 7.06
CA GLN A 10 -3.86 -6.53 8.43
C GLN A 10 -4.15 -7.80 9.24
N ARG A 11 -4.82 -8.80 8.63
CA ARG A 11 -5.08 -10.09 9.29
C ARG A 11 -3.78 -10.84 9.60
N LEU A 12 -2.82 -10.82 8.68
CA LEU A 12 -1.50 -11.39 8.90
C LEU A 12 -0.78 -10.69 10.05
N GLN A 13 -0.73 -9.35 10.04
CA GLN A 13 -0.15 -8.55 11.13
C GLN A 13 -0.76 -8.93 12.49
N ASN A 14 -2.09 -8.95 12.59
CA ASN A 14 -2.79 -9.30 13.83
C ASN A 14 -2.44 -10.71 14.31
N THR A 15 -2.30 -11.67 13.40
CA THR A 15 -1.98 -13.06 13.72
C THR A 15 -0.54 -13.20 14.19
N SER A 16 0.40 -12.55 13.49
CA SER A 16 1.82 -12.54 13.85
C SER A 16 2.06 -11.88 15.20
N ILE A 17 1.45 -10.71 15.47
CA ILE A 17 1.58 -10.02 16.76
C ILE A 17 1.11 -10.93 17.89
N ARG A 18 -0.05 -11.58 17.73
CA ARG A 18 -0.57 -12.52 18.74
C ARG A 18 0.38 -13.68 18.98
N GLY A 19 0.91 -14.29 17.92
CA GLY A 19 1.84 -15.41 18.02
C GLY A 19 3.13 -15.03 18.74
N ILE A 20 3.73 -13.89 18.36
CA ILE A 20 5.01 -13.42 18.92
C ILE A 20 4.86 -13.02 20.39
N ALA A 21 3.78 -12.30 20.73
CA ALA A 21 3.54 -11.81 22.08
C ALA A 21 2.79 -12.80 22.98
N GLY A 22 2.47 -14.01 22.50
CA GLY A 22 1.74 -15.03 23.27
C GLY A 22 0.33 -14.60 23.69
N ILE A 23 -0.34 -13.74 22.92
CA ILE A 23 -1.59 -13.09 23.32
C ILE A 23 -2.81 -14.01 23.04
N PRO A 24 -3.64 -14.31 24.05
CA PRO A 24 -4.87 -15.08 23.88
C PRO A 24 -5.86 -14.49 22.86
N ARG A 25 -6.61 -15.36 22.18
CA ARG A 25 -7.56 -14.97 21.13
C ARG A 25 -8.72 -14.09 21.62
N TYR A 26 -9.12 -14.23 22.89
CA TYR A 26 -10.22 -13.46 23.46
C TYR A 26 -9.88 -11.97 23.68
N ILE A 27 -8.60 -11.61 23.68
CA ILE A 27 -8.19 -10.21 23.82
C ILE A 27 -8.50 -9.48 22.51
N PRO A 28 -9.24 -8.36 22.53
CA PRO A 28 -9.55 -7.61 21.32
C PRO A 28 -8.30 -7.05 20.64
N VAL A 29 -8.30 -7.04 19.29
CA VAL A 29 -7.17 -6.50 18.49
C VAL A 29 -6.90 -5.04 18.83
N SER A 30 -7.95 -4.25 19.09
CA SER A 30 -7.81 -2.84 19.49
C SER A 30 -6.97 -2.65 20.76
N VAL A 31 -7.14 -3.53 21.75
CA VAL A 31 -6.35 -3.53 22.99
C VAL A 31 -4.89 -3.88 22.68
N ILE A 32 -4.66 -4.89 21.84
CA ILE A 32 -3.30 -5.31 21.46
C ILE A 32 -2.53 -4.17 20.81
N HIS A 33 -3.13 -3.50 19.83
CA HIS A 33 -2.49 -2.37 19.14
C HIS A 33 -2.21 -1.20 20.08
N LYS A 34 -3.15 -0.91 21.00
CA LYS A 34 -3.00 0.16 21.99
C LYS A 34 -1.86 -0.13 22.98
N GLU A 35 -1.86 -1.31 23.59
CA GLU A 35 -0.89 -1.69 24.62
C GLU A 35 0.52 -1.85 24.05
N LEU A 36 0.64 -2.48 22.87
CA LEU A 36 1.94 -2.64 22.21
C LEU A 36 2.39 -1.39 21.45
N LYS A 37 1.57 -0.35 21.40
CA LYS A 37 1.81 0.89 20.62
C LYS A 37 2.13 0.59 19.15
N ILE A 38 1.47 -0.43 18.58
CA ILE A 38 1.62 -0.82 17.19
C ILE A 38 0.49 -0.19 16.39
N GLU A 39 0.82 0.56 15.35
CA GLU A 39 -0.20 1.13 14.48
C GLU A 39 -0.79 0.08 13.50
N PRO A 40 -2.07 0.21 13.12
CA PRO A 40 -2.65 -0.59 12.04
C PRO A 40 -1.93 -0.35 10.71
N VAL A 41 -1.85 -1.39 9.87
CA VAL A 41 -1.18 -1.34 8.56
C VAL A 41 -1.77 -0.25 7.67
N ALA A 42 -3.09 -0.07 7.71
CA ALA A 42 -3.77 0.96 6.92
C ALA A 42 -3.25 2.37 7.27
N SER A 43 -3.17 2.69 8.56
CA SER A 43 -2.66 3.98 9.05
C SER A 43 -1.19 4.20 8.66
N TYR A 44 -0.37 3.16 8.83
CA TYR A 44 1.05 3.20 8.45
C TYR A 44 1.23 3.49 6.96
N ILE A 45 0.54 2.74 6.09
CA ILE A 45 0.64 2.91 4.63
C ILE A 45 0.19 4.31 4.22
N SER A 46 -0.91 4.82 4.78
CA SER A 46 -1.37 6.19 4.52
C SER A 46 -0.31 7.22 4.90
N LYS A 47 0.32 7.07 6.06
CA LYS A 47 1.39 7.96 6.52
C LYS A 47 2.64 7.89 5.64
N VAL A 48 3.08 6.69 5.29
CA VAL A 48 4.23 6.48 4.39
C VAL A 48 3.95 7.08 3.02
N HIS A 49 2.76 6.87 2.48
CA HIS A 49 2.34 7.44 1.20
C HIS A 49 2.35 8.96 1.23
N GLN A 50 1.75 9.59 2.25
CA GLN A 50 1.77 11.05 2.41
C GLN A 50 3.21 11.58 2.51
N ASN A 51 4.04 10.97 3.35
CA ASN A 51 5.45 11.36 3.51
C ASN A 51 6.25 11.21 2.21
N PHE A 52 6.00 10.16 1.45
CA PHE A 52 6.65 9.93 0.17
C PHE A 52 6.31 11.05 -0.83
N HIS A 53 5.03 11.35 -1.01
CA HIS A 53 4.59 12.39 -1.93
C HIS A 53 4.98 13.80 -1.48
N SER A 54 4.96 14.09 -0.18
CA SER A 54 5.46 15.36 0.33
C SER A 54 6.95 15.52 0.08
N THR A 55 7.74 14.45 0.27
CA THR A 55 9.19 14.47 0.08
C THR A 55 9.55 14.60 -1.39
N ILE A 56 8.86 13.88 -2.29
CA ILE A 56 9.08 13.96 -3.74
C ILE A 56 8.81 15.37 -4.25
N GLY A 57 7.73 16.01 -3.81
CA GLY A 57 7.39 17.37 -4.24
C GLY A 57 8.48 18.40 -3.91
N THR A 58 9.25 18.16 -2.86
CA THR A 58 10.35 19.04 -2.42
C THR A 58 11.75 18.53 -2.79
N HIS A 59 11.84 17.43 -3.55
CA HIS A 59 13.11 16.74 -3.76
C HIS A 59 14.06 17.56 -4.66
N SER A 60 15.32 17.77 -4.26
CA SER A 60 16.26 18.64 -5.01
C SER A 60 16.50 18.20 -6.48
N ASN A 61 16.44 16.89 -6.75
CA ASN A 61 16.57 16.38 -8.11
C ASN A 61 15.28 16.62 -8.94
N PRO A 62 15.33 17.43 -10.01
CA PRO A 62 14.17 17.75 -10.84
C PRO A 62 13.59 16.54 -11.58
N SER A 63 14.39 15.52 -11.89
CA SER A 63 13.92 14.28 -12.52
C SER A 63 13.00 13.44 -11.62
N ILE A 64 13.03 13.69 -10.30
CA ILE A 64 12.17 13.04 -9.32
C ILE A 64 10.89 13.85 -9.09
N GLN A 65 10.98 15.19 -9.10
CA GLN A 65 9.82 16.08 -8.93
C GLN A 65 8.85 15.97 -10.10
N GLN A 66 9.39 15.95 -11.31
CA GLN A 66 8.66 15.69 -12.53
C GLN A 66 9.23 14.42 -13.13
N PRO A 67 8.66 13.24 -12.82
CA PRO A 67 8.90 12.08 -13.65
C PRO A 67 8.37 12.46 -15.03
N SER A 68 9.25 12.99 -15.89
CA SER A 68 8.98 13.22 -17.30
C SER A 68 8.30 11.96 -17.76
N SER A 69 7.06 12.06 -18.24
CA SER A 69 6.27 10.94 -18.70
C SER A 69 7.22 10.04 -19.48
N PHE A 70 7.61 8.91 -18.88
CA PHE A 70 8.46 7.94 -19.53
C PHE A 70 7.52 7.32 -20.57
N GLN A 71 7.32 8.06 -21.67
CA GLN A 71 6.87 7.50 -22.91
C GLN A 71 8.01 6.58 -23.23
N ALA A 72 7.85 5.31 -22.86
CA ALA A 72 8.75 4.26 -23.27
C ALA A 72 8.80 4.41 -24.80
N SER A 73 9.87 5.02 -25.31
CA SER A 73 10.17 4.96 -26.72
C SER A 73 10.13 3.47 -27.03
N PRO A 74 9.29 3.02 -27.98
CA PRO A 74 9.25 1.61 -28.32
C PRO A 74 10.69 1.24 -28.70
N LEU A 75 11.33 0.47 -27.83
CA LEU A 75 12.65 -0.06 -28.05
C LEU A 75 12.49 -0.96 -29.27
N ASN A 76 12.94 -0.47 -30.42
CA ASN A 76 13.09 -1.26 -31.63
C ASN A 76 14.28 -2.20 -31.41
N LEU A 77 14.10 -3.14 -30.49
CA LEU A 77 15.02 -4.23 -30.22
C LEU A 77 14.72 -5.31 -31.26
N PRO A 78 15.73 -5.79 -32.00
CA PRO A 78 15.54 -6.98 -32.82
C PRO A 78 15.09 -8.14 -31.91
N PRO A 79 14.20 -9.03 -32.40
CA PRO A 79 13.60 -10.06 -31.57
C PRO A 79 14.68 -10.98 -31.00
N LEU A 80 14.94 -10.86 -29.70
CA LEU A 80 15.58 -11.92 -28.93
C LEU A 80 14.46 -12.92 -28.60
N SER A 81 14.49 -14.06 -29.28
CA SER A 81 13.68 -15.22 -28.95
C SER A 81 13.90 -15.60 -27.50
N CYS A 82 12.92 -15.34 -26.64
CA CYS A 82 12.63 -16.09 -25.44
C CYS A 82 11.14 -15.90 -25.10
N GLU A 83 10.43 -17.01 -25.08
CA GLU A 83 8.98 -17.12 -24.96
C GLU A 83 8.41 -16.53 -23.65
N SER A 84 7.24 -15.91 -23.81
CA SER A 84 6.14 -15.74 -22.85
C SER A 84 6.30 -14.77 -21.67
N TYR A 85 6.11 -13.47 -21.95
CA TYR A 85 5.48 -12.54 -21.01
C TYR A 85 4.20 -12.00 -21.66
N ILE A 86 3.04 -12.29 -21.08
CA ILE A 86 1.76 -11.72 -21.50
C ILE A 86 1.57 -10.40 -20.75
N PRO A 87 1.52 -9.23 -21.41
CA PRO A 87 0.98 -8.03 -20.80
C PRO A 87 -0.47 -7.87 -21.24
N SER A 88 -1.40 -8.04 -20.32
CA SER A 88 -2.68 -7.34 -20.42
C SER A 88 -3.07 -6.85 -19.04
N LEU A 89 -2.97 -5.54 -18.85
CA LEU A 89 -4.06 -4.78 -18.27
C LEU A 89 -3.80 -3.30 -18.51
N GLY A 90 -4.68 -2.77 -19.35
CA GLY A 90 -4.70 -1.38 -19.77
C GLY A 90 -4.84 -0.43 -18.60
N ASN A 91 -4.19 0.71 -18.79
CA ASN A 91 -4.47 1.99 -18.16
C ASN A 91 -5.94 2.17 -17.81
N GLN A 92 -6.24 2.40 -16.53
CA GLN A 92 -7.06 3.49 -16.02
C GLN A 92 -6.93 3.52 -14.48
N LEU A 93 -6.01 4.32 -13.95
CA LEU A 93 -6.05 4.71 -12.53
C LEU A 93 -6.68 6.10 -12.43
N SER A 94 -8.00 6.15 -12.66
CA SER A 94 -8.83 7.17 -12.02
C SER A 94 -9.11 6.67 -10.61
N VAL A 95 -8.36 7.16 -9.63
CA VAL A 95 -8.61 6.84 -8.22
C VAL A 95 -9.41 7.97 -7.61
N THR A 96 -10.73 7.81 -7.64
CA THR A 96 -11.68 8.63 -6.89
C THR A 96 -11.35 8.55 -5.40
N TYR A 97 -11.18 9.72 -4.78
CA TYR A 97 -10.95 9.88 -3.34
C TYR A 97 -12.15 9.35 -2.56
N PHE A 98 -11.89 8.48 -1.58
CA PHE A 98 -12.83 8.24 -0.48
C PHE A 98 -12.15 8.66 0.82
N LEU A 99 -12.50 9.87 1.27
CA LEU A 99 -12.43 10.28 2.66
C LEU A 99 -13.30 9.31 3.47
N LEU A 100 -12.67 8.43 4.24
CA LEU A 100 -13.36 7.77 5.36
C LEU A 100 -13.28 8.74 6.54
N GLU A 101 -14.16 9.75 6.51
CA GLU A 101 -14.58 10.40 7.75
C GLU A 101 -15.34 9.40 8.63
N GLY A 102 -15.16 9.57 9.93
CA GLY A 102 -15.52 8.58 10.93
C GLY A 102 -17.01 8.30 11.03
N THR A 103 -17.32 7.00 11.08
CA THR A 103 -18.39 6.38 11.88
C THR A 103 -17.80 5.02 12.28
N GLY A 104 -17.73 4.57 13.53
CA GLY A 104 -18.65 4.73 14.64
C GLY A 104 -19.55 3.50 14.73
N PHE A 105 -19.08 2.47 15.46
CA PHE A 105 -19.86 1.46 16.22
C PHE A 105 -20.88 0.49 15.57
N GLY A 106 -20.86 -0.77 16.08
CA GLY A 106 -21.97 -1.74 16.15
C GLY A 106 -22.16 -2.61 14.89
N GLU A 107 -22.29 -3.94 14.93
CA GLU A 107 -22.48 -4.96 15.97
C GLU A 107 -21.63 -6.21 15.65
#